data_AF-A0A2V7ZAV0-F1
#
_entry.id   AF-A0A2V7ZAV0-F1
#
_cell.length_a   1.000
_cell.length_b   1.000
_cell.length_c   1.000
_cell.angle_alpha   90.00
_cell.angle_beta   90.00
_cell.angle_gamma   90.00
#
_symmetry.space_group_name_H-M   'P 1'
#
loop_
_entity.id
_entity.type
_entity.pdbx_description
1 polymer ?
#
loop_
_entity_poly.entity_id
_entity_poly.type
_entity_poly.pdbx_seq_one_letter_code
_entity_poly.pdbx_strand_id
1 'polypeptide(L)'
;MRALRDACLGGFLYGALLYGAVLSLVHVVHNHLGSARDALIAYAGFLLLYGLWGAAFFALAGLAAMPFSRPETQGRRGLWLGLLAFNLFFWEVFFLYGLTYDQAPLHPTGRWGMAGVLALLALPIAFGVALGSWLLFRFFAALRSDGMGLAAIALFVIGIAVHAAAPLYAGGGEPPVKPKVDAPAIPVMDTGLKVIFVGFDGADWRVARPMMARGELPTFSRIVRDGTSGPLESIHDSNSAVIWASIYTGMTPERHGVLDFYQIAFPGMASKGLYPVHRTYFKELSDLVAPLGLASQIPVNRFSLAAPPFWEIADRAGLSTGVVDGYFYSFPAPRPSNRESWFLSYGLDEMAERPSPQVALFVQPPSLFREMRDFLKDGDFNWQSAALLKLLAERPHPKLVNFYTHQPDSDQHWFWKWYEPERFFGAKAKDVAAKGGIIPGIYLGSDGFLARLLAAAGPDTVVIIASDHGHSPTIVHSLYTQHRRGPPGILLMRGGPVRRGLEIQGASVFDLYPTVLYLL
;
A
#
# COMPACT_ATOMS: atom_id res chain seq x y z
N MET A 1 4.06 -19.79 -38.79
CA MET A 1 3.76 -18.34 -38.94
C MET A 1 2.28 -18.01 -38.94
N ARG A 2 1.46 -18.44 -39.92
CA ARG A 2 0.01 -18.13 -39.95
C ARG A 2 -0.74 -18.53 -38.66
N ALA A 3 -0.58 -19.78 -38.21
CA ALA A 3 -1.21 -20.25 -36.97
C ALA A 3 -0.81 -19.45 -35.72
N LEU A 4 0.46 -19.00 -35.65
CA LEU A 4 0.95 -18.19 -34.53
C LEU A 4 0.34 -16.79 -34.56
N ARG A 5 0.28 -16.15 -35.74
CA ARG A 5 -0.38 -14.86 -35.92
C ARG A 5 -1.85 -14.93 -35.49
N ASP A 6 -2.56 -15.96 -35.93
CA ASP A 6 -3.99 -16.12 -35.62
C ASP A 6 -4.20 -16.41 -34.11
N ALA A 7 -3.28 -17.13 -33.47
CA ALA A 7 -3.28 -17.32 -32.02
C ALA A 7 -3.04 -16.01 -31.26
N CYS A 8 -2.07 -15.19 -31.69
CA CYS A 8 -1.81 -13.88 -31.10
C CYS A 8 -3.02 -12.94 -31.22
N LEU A 9 -3.63 -12.88 -32.41
CA LEU A 9 -4.82 -12.06 -32.65
C LEU A 9 -6.02 -12.55 -31.82
N GLY A 10 -6.23 -13.86 -31.76
CA GLY A 10 -7.29 -14.46 -30.94
C GLY A 10 -7.08 -14.19 -29.45
N GLY A 11 -5.85 -14.35 -28.96
CA GLY A 11 -5.48 -14.03 -27.58
C GLY A 11 -5.64 -12.56 -27.27
N PHE A 12 -5.28 -11.67 -28.20
CA PHE A 12 -5.48 -10.23 -28.07
C PHE A 12 -6.95 -9.88 -27.89
N LEU A 13 -7.81 -10.34 -28.81
CA LEU A 13 -9.24 -10.07 -28.74
C LEU A 13 -9.86 -10.67 -27.48
N TYR A 14 -9.43 -11.87 -27.08
CA TYR A 14 -9.90 -12.53 -25.86
C TYR A 14 -9.57 -11.71 -24.60
N GLY A 15 -8.29 -11.39 -24.40
CA GLY A 15 -7.84 -10.63 -23.25
C GLY A 15 -8.43 -9.22 -23.24
N ALA A 16 -8.45 -8.53 -24.38
CA ALA A 16 -9.01 -7.20 -24.49
C ALA A 16 -10.51 -7.19 -24.15
N LEU A 17 -11.33 -7.99 -24.82
CA LEU A 17 -12.79 -7.87 -24.75
C LEU A 17 -13.42 -8.54 -23.52
N LEU A 18 -12.86 -9.64 -23.01
CA LEU A 18 -13.46 -10.35 -21.86
C LEU A 18 -12.87 -9.93 -20.52
N TYR A 19 -11.64 -9.44 -20.51
CA TYR A 19 -10.97 -8.99 -19.28
C TYR A 19 -10.76 -7.48 -19.29
N GLY A 20 -10.05 -6.94 -20.27
CA GLY A 20 -9.76 -5.51 -20.37
C GLY A 20 -11.03 -4.65 -20.29
N ALA A 21 -12.03 -4.95 -21.10
CA ALA A 21 -13.29 -4.20 -21.16
C ALA A 21 -14.12 -4.26 -19.87
N VAL A 22 -14.06 -5.37 -19.13
CA VAL A 22 -14.81 -5.54 -17.89
C VAL A 22 -14.07 -4.86 -16.74
N LEU A 23 -12.75 -5.08 -16.66
CA LEU A 23 -11.90 -4.52 -15.62
C LEU A 23 -11.76 -3.01 -15.75
N SER A 24 -11.81 -2.45 -16.96
CA SER A 24 -11.88 -1.00 -17.15
C SER A 24 -13.12 -0.41 -16.49
N LEU A 25 -14.28 -1.06 -16.61
CA LEU A 25 -15.52 -0.57 -15.99
C LEU A 25 -15.42 -0.62 -14.46
N VAL A 26 -14.86 -1.70 -13.91
CA VAL A 26 -14.58 -1.81 -12.47
C VAL A 26 -13.71 -0.63 -12.00
N HIS A 27 -12.66 -0.29 -12.75
CA HIS A 27 -11.79 0.82 -12.39
C HIS A 27 -12.46 2.19 -12.58
N VAL A 28 -13.27 2.37 -13.63
CA VAL A 28 -14.03 3.61 -13.85
C VAL A 28 -15.00 3.89 -12.70
N VAL A 29 -15.70 2.85 -12.23
CA VAL A 29 -16.63 2.96 -11.09
C VAL A 29 -15.85 3.18 -9.79
N HIS A 30 -14.85 2.35 -9.50
CA HIS A 30 -14.04 2.44 -8.27
C HIS A 30 -13.36 3.80 -8.11
N ASN A 31 -12.88 4.38 -9.21
CA ASN A 31 -12.17 5.66 -9.20
C ASN A 31 -13.08 6.87 -9.44
N HIS A 32 -14.39 6.67 -9.52
CA HIS A 32 -15.37 7.74 -9.76
C HIS A 32 -15.00 8.64 -10.95
N LEU A 33 -14.67 8.05 -12.09
CA LEU A 33 -14.22 8.82 -13.26
C LEU A 33 -15.35 9.68 -13.84
N GLY A 34 -15.33 10.97 -13.54
CA GLY A 34 -16.35 11.93 -13.98
C GLY A 34 -16.23 12.39 -15.44
N SER A 35 -15.18 12.00 -16.17
CA SER A 35 -14.92 12.43 -17.55
C SER A 35 -15.11 11.27 -18.53
N ALA A 36 -15.97 11.45 -19.54
CA ALA A 36 -16.17 10.47 -20.61
C ALA A 36 -14.88 10.24 -21.40
N ARG A 37 -14.07 11.30 -21.59
CA ARG A 37 -12.76 11.19 -22.22
C ARG A 37 -11.85 10.26 -21.42
N ASP A 38 -11.74 10.47 -20.12
CA ASP A 38 -10.86 9.67 -19.27
C ASP A 38 -11.35 8.22 -19.16
N ALA A 39 -12.67 8.01 -19.10
CA ALA A 39 -13.27 6.68 -19.10
C ALA A 39 -12.97 5.92 -20.41
N LEU A 40 -13.00 6.59 -21.56
CA LEU A 40 -12.62 6.01 -22.85
C LEU A 40 -11.12 5.75 -22.97
N ILE A 41 -10.27 6.62 -22.40
CA ILE A 41 -8.82 6.40 -22.36
C ILE A 41 -8.50 5.20 -21.47
N ALA A 42 -9.12 5.10 -20.29
CA ALA A 42 -9.02 3.94 -19.43
C ALA A 42 -9.48 2.68 -20.18
N TYR A 43 -10.63 2.71 -20.85
CA TYR A 43 -11.11 1.60 -21.67
C TYR A 43 -10.05 1.15 -22.68
N ALA A 44 -9.52 2.08 -23.50
CA ALA A 44 -8.49 1.76 -24.49
C ALA A 44 -7.20 1.21 -23.86
N GLY A 45 -6.76 1.79 -22.74
CA GLY A 45 -5.58 1.34 -21.99
C GLY A 45 -5.74 -0.10 -21.50
N PHE A 46 -6.88 -0.43 -20.90
CA PHE A 46 -7.17 -1.79 -20.44
C PHE A 46 -7.33 -2.79 -21.60
N LEU A 47 -8.00 -2.41 -22.70
CA LEU A 47 -8.06 -3.27 -23.89
C LEU A 47 -6.66 -3.60 -24.40
N LEU A 48 -5.77 -2.61 -24.45
CA LEU A 48 -4.39 -2.80 -24.88
C LEU A 48 -3.62 -3.70 -23.91
N LEU A 49 -3.63 -3.39 -22.62
CA LEU A 49 -2.88 -4.13 -21.60
C LEU A 49 -3.29 -5.61 -21.56
N TYR A 50 -4.58 -5.88 -21.40
CA TYR A 50 -5.07 -7.26 -21.30
C TYR A 50 -5.05 -7.96 -22.66
N GLY A 51 -5.17 -7.20 -23.76
CA GLY A 51 -4.98 -7.74 -25.11
C GLY A 51 -3.54 -8.20 -25.35
N LEU A 52 -2.54 -7.36 -25.05
CA LEU A 52 -1.13 -7.75 -25.16
C LEU A 52 -0.80 -8.95 -24.27
N TRP A 53 -1.36 -8.97 -23.06
CA TRP A 53 -1.21 -10.08 -22.14
C TRP A 53 -1.83 -11.38 -22.70
N GLY A 54 -3.07 -11.31 -23.19
CA GLY A 54 -3.74 -12.44 -23.86
C GLY A 54 -2.97 -12.93 -25.10
N ALA A 55 -2.47 -12.01 -25.92
CA ALA A 55 -1.66 -12.34 -27.08
C ALA A 55 -0.40 -13.12 -26.69
N ALA A 56 0.28 -12.71 -25.62
CA ALA A 56 1.48 -13.39 -25.13
C ALA A 56 1.19 -14.84 -24.69
N PHE A 57 0.13 -15.05 -23.90
CA PHE A 57 -0.26 -16.40 -23.45
C PHE A 57 -0.61 -17.33 -24.60
N PHE A 58 -1.39 -16.83 -25.57
CA PHE A 58 -1.79 -17.62 -26.73
C PHE A 58 -0.62 -17.87 -27.70
N ALA A 59 0.32 -16.93 -27.81
CA ALA A 59 1.56 -17.12 -28.57
C ALA A 59 2.41 -18.25 -27.95
N LEU A 60 2.64 -18.19 -26.64
CA LEU A 60 3.40 -19.20 -25.90
C LEU A 60 2.74 -20.57 -25.99
N ALA A 61 1.43 -20.65 -25.79
CA ALA A 61 0.67 -21.89 -25.93
C ALA A 61 0.70 -22.43 -27.37
N GLY A 62 0.61 -21.54 -28.37
CA GLY A 62 0.74 -21.90 -29.78
C GLY A 62 2.11 -22.47 -30.12
N LEU A 63 3.19 -21.89 -29.58
CA LEU A 63 4.56 -22.40 -29.71
C LEU A 63 4.74 -23.75 -29.00
N ALA A 64 4.25 -23.88 -27.78
CA ALA A 64 4.31 -25.12 -27.00
C ALA A 64 3.53 -26.28 -27.65
N ALA A 65 2.44 -25.98 -28.37
CA ALA A 65 1.64 -26.97 -29.06
C ALA A 65 2.25 -27.46 -30.39
N MET A 66 3.26 -26.76 -30.93
CA MET A 66 3.82 -27.07 -32.26
C MET A 66 4.40 -28.48 -32.40
N PRO A 67 5.18 -29.01 -31.44
CA PRO A 67 5.79 -30.35 -31.57
C PRO A 67 4.77 -31.49 -31.53
N PHE A 68 3.56 -31.25 -31.01
CA PHE A 68 2.60 -32.29 -30.68
C PHE A 68 1.34 -32.28 -31.55
N SER A 69 1.27 -31.41 -32.56
CA SER A 69 0.05 -31.17 -33.35
C SER A 69 0.26 -31.37 -34.84
N ARG A 70 -0.67 -32.08 -35.50
CA ARG A 70 -0.73 -32.08 -36.97
C ARG A 70 -1.06 -30.66 -37.46
N PRO A 71 -0.52 -30.22 -38.61
CA PRO A 71 -0.73 -28.86 -39.14
C PRO A 71 -2.20 -28.42 -39.17
N GLU A 72 -3.11 -29.34 -39.48
CA GLU A 72 -4.56 -29.11 -39.57
C GLU A 72 -5.25 -28.85 -38.22
N THR A 73 -4.67 -29.35 -37.12
CA THR A 73 -5.23 -29.25 -35.76
C THR A 73 -4.46 -28.26 -34.87
N GLN A 74 -3.30 -27.82 -35.34
CA GLN A 74 -2.34 -27.00 -34.59
C GLN A 74 -2.96 -25.67 -34.13
N GLY A 75 -3.71 -24.98 -35.00
CA GLY A 75 -4.39 -23.73 -34.63
C GLY A 75 -5.46 -23.91 -33.54
N ARG A 76 -6.27 -24.97 -33.61
CA ARG A 76 -7.31 -25.25 -32.61
C ARG A 76 -6.74 -25.64 -31.25
N ARG A 77 -5.67 -26.45 -31.24
CA ARG A 77 -4.99 -26.85 -30.00
C ARG A 77 -4.28 -25.69 -29.33
N GLY A 78 -3.60 -24.85 -30.10
CA GLY A 78 -2.97 -23.62 -29.57
C GLY A 78 -3.97 -22.66 -28.95
N LEU A 79 -5.14 -22.47 -29.58
CA LEU A 79 -6.23 -21.63 -29.03
C LEU A 79 -6.76 -22.17 -27.70
N TRP A 80 -7.05 -23.48 -27.61
CA TRP A 80 -7.56 -24.08 -26.38
C TRP A 80 -6.52 -24.04 -25.24
N LEU A 81 -5.25 -24.36 -25.54
CA LEU A 81 -4.16 -24.27 -24.56
C LEU A 81 -3.90 -22.83 -24.11
N GLY A 82 -4.01 -21.86 -25.03
CA GLY A 82 -3.88 -20.43 -24.71
C GLY A 82 -4.99 -19.96 -23.78
N LEU A 83 -6.23 -20.35 -24.07
CA LEU A 83 -7.39 -20.07 -23.22
C LEU A 83 -7.21 -20.66 -21.82
N LEU A 84 -6.83 -21.93 -21.73
CA LEU A 84 -6.57 -22.60 -20.47
C LEU A 84 -5.45 -21.89 -19.69
N ALA A 85 -4.30 -21.64 -20.34
CA ALA A 85 -3.14 -21.05 -19.70
C ALA A 85 -3.41 -19.63 -19.20
N PHE A 86 -4.09 -18.80 -20.00
CA PHE A 86 -4.45 -17.43 -19.61
C PHE A 86 -5.37 -17.44 -18.38
N ASN A 87 -6.49 -18.18 -18.44
CA ASN A 87 -7.44 -18.22 -17.34
C ASN A 87 -6.82 -18.85 -16.09
N LEU A 88 -6.02 -19.91 -16.25
CA LEU A 88 -5.39 -20.58 -15.12
C LEU A 88 -4.45 -19.61 -14.41
N PHE A 89 -3.58 -18.94 -15.15
CA PHE A 89 -2.69 -17.94 -14.56
C PHE A 89 -3.48 -16.81 -13.89
N PHE A 90 -4.47 -16.24 -14.59
CA PHE A 90 -5.27 -15.14 -14.06
C PHE A 90 -5.94 -15.50 -12.72
N TRP A 91 -6.67 -16.61 -12.68
CA TRP A 91 -7.46 -16.99 -11.51
C TRP A 91 -6.60 -17.55 -10.36
N GLU A 92 -5.55 -18.31 -10.65
CA GLU A 92 -4.62 -18.77 -9.62
C GLU A 92 -3.93 -17.58 -8.93
N VAL A 93 -3.45 -16.62 -9.72
CA VAL A 93 -2.88 -15.38 -9.16
C VAL A 93 -3.93 -14.60 -8.39
N PHE A 94 -5.14 -14.42 -8.93
CA PHE A 94 -6.23 -13.69 -8.27
C PHE A 94 -6.55 -14.23 -6.87
N PHE A 95 -6.57 -15.56 -6.70
CA PHE A 95 -6.96 -16.19 -5.44
C PHE A 95 -5.79 -16.48 -4.50
N LEU A 96 -4.62 -16.85 -5.03
CA LEU A 96 -3.53 -17.37 -4.23
C LEU A 96 -2.38 -16.38 -4.02
N TYR A 97 -2.22 -15.38 -4.90
CA TYR A 97 -1.14 -14.42 -4.77
C TYR A 97 -1.31 -13.56 -3.52
N GLY A 98 -0.29 -13.54 -2.67
CA GLY A 98 -0.30 -12.84 -1.39
C GLY A 98 -1.15 -13.52 -0.31
N LEU A 99 -1.70 -14.72 -0.53
CA LEU A 99 -2.40 -15.46 0.52
C LEU A 99 -1.43 -15.74 1.67
N THR A 100 -1.83 -15.35 2.88
CA THR A 100 -0.95 -15.41 4.04
C THR A 100 -1.28 -16.59 4.96
N TYR A 101 -0.34 -16.94 5.84
CA TYR A 101 -0.57 -17.97 6.85
C TYR A 101 -1.73 -17.65 7.80
N ASP A 102 -1.93 -16.38 8.12
CA ASP A 102 -3.01 -15.95 9.02
C ASP A 102 -4.39 -15.96 8.32
N GLN A 103 -4.42 -15.81 6.99
CA GLN A 103 -5.63 -15.85 6.17
C GLN A 103 -6.00 -17.24 5.66
N ALA A 104 -5.01 -18.11 5.51
CA ALA A 104 -5.17 -19.42 4.92
C ALA A 104 -6.16 -20.26 5.76
N PRO A 105 -7.10 -20.98 5.11
CA PRO A 105 -8.00 -21.86 5.82
C PRO A 105 -7.19 -22.90 6.60
N LEU A 106 -7.72 -23.29 7.77
CA LEU A 106 -7.09 -24.25 8.69
C LEU A 106 -5.80 -23.76 9.37
N HIS A 107 -5.40 -22.49 9.18
CA HIS A 107 -4.22 -21.86 9.80
C HIS A 107 -2.99 -22.77 9.76
N PRO A 108 -2.47 -23.09 8.55
CA PRO A 108 -1.43 -24.10 8.39
C PRO A 108 -0.16 -23.72 9.17
N THR A 109 0.57 -24.72 9.64
CA THR A 109 1.88 -24.52 10.26
C THR A 109 3.00 -25.06 9.36
N GLY A 110 4.10 -24.31 9.29
CA GLY A 110 5.28 -24.70 8.51
C GLY A 110 5.06 -24.71 7.00
N ARG A 111 6.16 -24.79 6.24
CA ARG A 111 6.14 -24.67 4.78
C ARG A 111 5.29 -25.70 4.04
N TRP A 112 5.23 -26.93 4.55
CA TRP A 112 4.43 -28.00 3.92
C TRP A 112 2.94 -27.85 4.19
N GLY A 113 2.56 -27.27 5.34
CA GLY A 113 1.16 -26.95 5.63
C GLY A 113 0.61 -25.96 4.61
N MET A 114 1.34 -24.86 4.36
CA MET A 114 0.92 -23.87 3.37
C MET A 114 0.96 -24.41 1.94
N ALA A 115 1.96 -25.21 1.58
CA ALA A 115 1.98 -25.88 0.28
C ALA A 115 0.75 -26.79 0.08
N GLY A 116 0.33 -27.50 1.14
CA GLY A 116 -0.88 -28.32 1.13
C GLY A 116 -2.15 -27.48 0.93
N VAL A 117 -2.28 -26.35 1.62
CA VAL A 117 -3.41 -25.42 1.45
C VAL A 117 -3.43 -24.86 0.03
N LEU A 118 -2.30 -24.40 -0.49
CA LEU A 118 -2.22 -23.88 -1.85
C LEU A 118 -2.59 -24.95 -2.88
N ALA A 119 -2.13 -26.19 -2.73
CA ALA A 119 -2.52 -27.29 -3.61
C ALA A 119 -4.02 -27.61 -3.51
N LEU A 120 -4.57 -27.61 -2.29
CA LEU A 120 -6.00 -27.84 -2.05
C LEU A 120 -6.89 -26.77 -2.69
N LEU A 121 -6.43 -25.51 -2.73
CA LEU A 121 -7.15 -24.41 -3.37
C LEU A 121 -6.93 -24.35 -4.89
N ALA A 122 -5.70 -24.60 -5.35
CA ALA A 122 -5.34 -24.58 -6.76
C ALA A 122 -6.08 -25.66 -7.55
N LEU A 123 -6.23 -26.88 -7.03
CA LEU A 123 -6.84 -27.98 -7.78
C LEU A 123 -8.31 -27.71 -8.20
N PRO A 124 -9.21 -27.27 -7.30
CA PRO A 124 -10.56 -26.84 -7.67
C PRO A 124 -10.57 -25.63 -8.61
N ILE A 125 -9.68 -24.65 -8.41
CA ILE A 125 -9.56 -23.48 -9.31
C ILE A 125 -9.18 -23.95 -10.71
N ALA A 126 -8.12 -24.75 -10.83
CA ALA A 126 -7.65 -25.31 -12.09
C ALA A 126 -8.72 -26.16 -12.79
N PHE A 127 -9.46 -26.99 -12.04
CA PHE A 127 -10.57 -27.78 -12.58
C PHE A 127 -11.70 -26.87 -13.09
N GLY A 128 -12.14 -25.91 -12.26
CA GLY A 128 -13.19 -24.95 -12.63
C GLY A 128 -12.80 -24.11 -13.84
N VAL A 129 -11.55 -23.65 -13.89
CA VAL A 129 -10.98 -22.93 -15.03
C VAL A 129 -10.90 -23.80 -16.28
N ALA A 130 -10.48 -25.05 -16.16
CA ALA A 130 -10.43 -25.97 -17.30
C ALA A 130 -11.83 -26.24 -17.87
N LEU A 131 -12.81 -26.48 -17.00
CA LEU A 131 -14.21 -26.66 -17.39
C LEU A 131 -14.78 -25.38 -18.02
N GLY A 132 -14.59 -24.23 -17.39
CA GLY A 132 -15.03 -22.93 -17.89
C GLY A 132 -14.39 -22.59 -19.24
N SER A 133 -13.08 -22.79 -19.38
CA SER A 133 -12.36 -22.63 -20.64
C SER A 133 -12.88 -23.58 -21.72
N TRP A 134 -13.16 -24.84 -21.37
CA TRP A 134 -13.74 -25.79 -22.31
C TRP A 134 -15.14 -25.37 -22.76
N LEU A 135 -16.02 -24.96 -21.85
CA LEU A 135 -17.36 -24.46 -22.17
C LEU A 135 -17.32 -23.21 -23.05
N LEU A 136 -16.48 -22.23 -22.70
CA LEU A 136 -16.25 -21.03 -23.50
C LEU A 136 -15.75 -21.38 -24.89
N PHE A 137 -14.76 -22.28 -25.00
CA PHE A 137 -14.26 -22.75 -26.28
C PHE A 137 -15.36 -23.40 -27.12
N ARG A 138 -16.20 -24.26 -26.52
CA ARG A 138 -17.33 -24.91 -27.21
C ARG A 138 -18.38 -23.90 -27.65
N PHE A 139 -18.71 -22.93 -26.81
CA PHE A 139 -19.62 -21.85 -27.11
C PHE A 139 -19.15 -21.01 -28.31
N PHE A 140 -17.90 -20.53 -28.27
CA PHE A 140 -17.34 -19.76 -29.39
C PHE A 140 -17.12 -20.60 -30.64
N ALA A 141 -16.79 -21.89 -30.51
CA ALA A 141 -16.71 -22.80 -31.65
C ALA A 141 -18.07 -23.01 -32.33
N ALA A 142 -19.16 -23.04 -31.55
CA ALA A 142 -20.53 -23.11 -32.06
C ALA A 142 -20.98 -21.80 -32.74
N LEU A 143 -20.54 -20.65 -32.23
CA LEU A 143 -20.83 -19.33 -32.82
C LEU A 143 -20.06 -19.02 -34.11
N ARG A 144 -19.07 -19.83 -34.48
CA ARG A 144 -18.15 -19.57 -35.60
C ARG A 144 -18.79 -19.71 -36.99
N SER A 145 -20.09 -20.02 -37.11
CA SER A 145 -20.81 -19.94 -38.39
C SER A 145 -21.17 -18.47 -38.71
N ASP A 146 -20.47 -17.89 -39.69
CA ASP A 146 -20.74 -16.68 -40.51
C ASP A 146 -21.15 -15.33 -39.89
N GLY A 147 -21.18 -15.15 -38.56
CA GLY A 147 -21.62 -13.88 -37.93
C GLY A 147 -20.66 -13.19 -36.95
N MET A 148 -19.53 -13.81 -36.60
CA MET A 148 -18.70 -13.36 -35.45
C MET A 148 -18.08 -11.96 -35.59
N GLY A 149 -17.77 -11.51 -36.81
CA GLY A 149 -17.21 -10.17 -37.02
C GLY A 149 -18.17 -9.09 -36.53
N LEU A 150 -19.45 -9.22 -36.87
CA LEU A 150 -20.49 -8.27 -36.45
C LEU A 150 -20.75 -8.32 -34.96
N ALA A 151 -20.76 -9.51 -34.33
CA ALA A 151 -20.96 -9.63 -32.89
C ALA A 151 -19.79 -9.05 -32.07
N ALA A 152 -18.55 -9.28 -32.48
CA ALA A 152 -17.37 -8.70 -31.83
C ALA A 152 -17.32 -7.18 -32.02
N ILE A 153 -17.65 -6.68 -33.21
CA ILE A 153 -17.79 -5.24 -33.48
C ILE A 153 -18.91 -4.66 -32.61
N ALA A 154 -20.07 -5.34 -32.52
CA ALA A 154 -21.19 -4.89 -31.69
C ALA A 154 -20.81 -4.83 -30.22
N LEU A 155 -20.17 -5.86 -29.66
CA LEU A 155 -19.69 -5.86 -28.27
C LEU A 155 -18.66 -4.76 -28.01
N PHE A 156 -17.77 -4.51 -28.97
CA PHE A 156 -16.81 -3.41 -28.88
C PHE A 156 -17.50 -2.04 -28.91
N VAL A 157 -18.45 -1.82 -29.83
CA VAL A 157 -19.24 -0.58 -29.93
C VAL A 157 -20.09 -0.37 -28.66
N ILE A 158 -20.72 -1.42 -28.15
CA ILE A 158 -21.45 -1.39 -26.87
C ILE A 158 -20.49 -1.05 -25.73
N GLY A 159 -19.30 -1.66 -25.69
CA GLY A 159 -18.28 -1.35 -24.71
C GLY A 159 -17.89 0.12 -24.72
N ILE A 160 -17.65 0.71 -25.91
CA ILE A 160 -17.41 2.15 -26.09
C ILE A 160 -18.60 2.96 -25.58
N ALA A 161 -19.83 2.62 -25.97
CA ALA A 161 -21.03 3.35 -25.57
C ALA A 161 -21.24 3.31 -24.03
N VAL A 162 -21.06 2.14 -23.41
CA VAL A 162 -21.13 1.97 -21.95
C VAL A 162 -20.08 2.81 -21.26
N HIS A 163 -18.83 2.84 -21.74
CA HIS A 163 -17.77 3.64 -21.12
C HIS A 163 -17.94 5.14 -21.35
N ALA A 164 -18.46 5.55 -22.52
CA ALA A 164 -18.84 6.94 -22.77
C ALA A 164 -19.98 7.39 -21.84
N ALA A 165 -20.90 6.48 -21.49
CA ALA A 165 -21.98 6.73 -20.54
C ALA A 165 -21.60 6.46 -19.06
N ALA A 166 -20.48 5.79 -18.79
CA ALA A 166 -20.08 5.39 -17.44
C ALA A 166 -19.98 6.55 -16.45
N PRO A 167 -19.54 7.78 -16.83
CA PRO A 167 -19.60 8.93 -15.94
C PRO A 167 -20.99 9.26 -15.41
N LEU A 168 -22.07 8.92 -16.13
CA LEU A 168 -23.44 9.14 -15.66
C LEU A 168 -23.80 8.24 -14.46
N TYR A 169 -23.15 7.08 -14.35
CA TYR A 169 -23.37 6.13 -13.27
C TYR A 169 -22.29 6.26 -12.18
N ALA A 170 -21.04 6.58 -12.56
CA ALA A 170 -19.93 6.79 -11.63
C ALA A 170 -19.96 8.18 -10.96
N GLY A 171 -20.54 9.18 -11.63
CA GLY A 171 -20.58 10.59 -11.25
C GLY A 171 -21.83 11.02 -10.48
N GLY A 172 -22.53 10.10 -9.82
CA GLY A 172 -23.70 10.43 -8.98
C GLY A 172 -23.36 11.12 -7.65
N GLY A 173 -22.08 11.31 -7.32
CA GLY A 173 -21.64 12.08 -6.17
C GLY A 173 -21.10 13.44 -6.60
N GLU A 174 -21.60 14.53 -6.02
CA GLU A 174 -20.94 15.82 -6.13
C GLU A 174 -19.46 15.65 -5.74
N PRO A 175 -18.49 16.21 -6.49
CA PRO A 175 -17.11 16.21 -6.05
C PRO A 175 -17.09 16.78 -4.62
N PRO A 176 -16.37 16.16 -3.67
CA PRO A 176 -16.38 16.65 -2.30
C PRO A 176 -16.02 18.12 -2.34
N VAL A 177 -17.01 18.96 -2.04
CA VAL A 177 -16.81 20.40 -1.96
C VAL A 177 -15.73 20.55 -0.91
N LYS A 178 -14.52 20.92 -1.32
CA LYS A 178 -13.45 21.24 -0.38
C LYS A 178 -14.05 22.27 0.56
N PRO A 179 -14.31 21.92 1.84
CA PRO A 179 -14.94 22.87 2.73
C PRO A 179 -14.06 24.11 2.70
N LYS A 180 -14.65 25.28 2.49
CA LYS A 180 -14.01 26.51 2.96
C LYS A 180 -13.94 26.34 4.47
N VAL A 181 -12.79 25.85 4.95
CA VAL A 181 -12.52 25.79 6.37
C VAL A 181 -12.24 27.22 6.78
N ASP A 182 -13.30 27.92 7.18
CA ASP A 182 -13.15 29.11 8.00
C ASP A 182 -12.33 28.72 9.24
N ALA A 183 -11.51 29.65 9.74
CA ALA A 183 -10.72 29.41 10.94
C ALA A 183 -11.62 28.84 12.04
N PRO A 184 -11.21 27.77 12.75
CA PRO A 184 -12.09 27.11 13.70
C PRO A 184 -12.62 28.12 14.73
N ALA A 185 -13.96 28.22 14.84
CA ALA A 185 -14.65 28.95 15.89
C ALA A 185 -14.57 28.23 17.26
N ILE A 186 -14.12 26.97 17.23
CA ILE A 186 -13.28 26.25 18.18
C ILE A 186 -12.36 27.05 19.12
N PRO A 187 -12.73 27.58 20.31
CA PRO A 187 -11.69 28.05 21.23
C PRO A 187 -10.72 26.90 21.52
N VAL A 188 -9.47 27.07 21.08
CA VAL A 188 -8.37 26.15 21.38
C VAL A 188 -8.12 26.24 22.87
N MET A 189 -8.58 25.25 23.63
CA MET A 189 -8.27 25.14 25.05
C MET A 189 -6.95 24.38 25.17
N ASP A 190 -5.83 25.13 25.20
CA ASP A 190 -4.51 24.55 25.45
C ASP A 190 -4.55 23.77 26.78
N THR A 191 -4.45 22.45 26.69
CA THR A 191 -4.51 21.57 27.87
C THR A 191 -3.28 21.73 28.78
N GLY A 192 -2.24 22.43 28.30
CA GLY A 192 -0.93 22.52 28.91
C GLY A 192 -0.02 21.35 28.57
N LEU A 193 -0.54 20.27 27.98
CA LEU A 193 0.21 19.08 27.63
C LEU A 193 1.05 19.30 26.35
N LYS A 194 2.00 18.38 26.15
CA LYS A 194 2.69 18.20 24.88
C LYS A 194 2.45 16.79 24.38
N VAL A 195 2.44 16.60 23.07
CA VAL A 195 2.22 15.30 22.45
C VAL A 195 3.37 14.98 21.51
N ILE A 196 3.97 13.80 21.68
CA ILE A 196 4.86 13.21 20.68
C ILE A 196 4.15 11.97 20.12
N PHE A 197 3.78 12.04 18.84
CA PHE A 197 3.23 10.93 18.10
C PHE A 197 4.35 10.26 17.28
N VAL A 198 4.53 8.95 17.47
CA VAL A 198 5.57 8.13 16.85
C VAL A 198 4.90 7.05 16.02
N GLY A 199 5.11 7.10 14.71
CA GLY A 199 4.71 6.05 13.78
C GLY A 199 5.86 5.08 13.50
N PHE A 200 5.70 3.82 13.89
CA PHE A 200 6.55 2.72 13.46
C PHE A 200 5.76 1.86 12.47
N ASP A 201 6.05 1.99 11.18
CA ASP A 201 5.33 1.25 10.15
C ASP A 201 5.51 -0.26 10.34
N GLY A 202 4.43 -1.02 10.38
CA GLY A 202 4.49 -2.48 10.43
C GLY A 202 4.95 -3.14 11.75
N ALA A 203 5.09 -2.42 12.87
CA ALA A 203 5.46 -3.01 14.16
C ALA A 203 4.41 -4.01 14.68
N ASP A 204 4.86 -5.20 15.08
CA ASP A 204 4.01 -6.36 15.36
C ASP A 204 4.23 -6.92 16.77
N TRP A 205 3.14 -7.12 17.51
CA TRP A 205 3.16 -7.70 18.85
C TRP A 205 3.77 -9.11 18.91
N ARG A 206 3.69 -9.88 17.82
CA ARG A 206 4.29 -11.22 17.71
C ARG A 206 5.81 -11.18 17.64
N VAL A 207 6.41 -10.02 17.35
CA VAL A 207 7.86 -9.80 17.47
C VAL A 207 8.18 -9.15 18.81
N ALA A 208 7.50 -8.05 19.13
CA ALA A 208 7.80 -7.26 20.33
C ALA A 208 7.58 -8.03 21.64
N ARG A 209 6.44 -8.73 21.81
CA ARG A 209 6.14 -9.44 23.08
C ARG A 209 7.14 -10.55 23.39
N PRO A 210 7.53 -11.43 22.44
CA PRO A 210 8.57 -12.42 22.72
C PRO A 210 9.91 -11.81 23.09
N MET A 211 10.31 -10.70 22.46
CA MET A 211 11.56 -10.01 22.81
C MET A 211 11.47 -9.35 24.20
N MET A 212 10.35 -8.72 24.54
CA MET A 212 10.08 -8.20 25.88
C MET A 212 10.15 -9.29 26.95
N ALA A 213 9.56 -10.47 26.67
CA ALA A 213 9.59 -11.61 27.58
C ALA A 213 11.01 -12.14 27.84
N ARG A 214 11.93 -11.95 26.89
CA ARG A 214 13.36 -12.25 27.03
C ARG A 214 14.18 -11.11 27.67
N GLY A 215 13.55 -9.97 28.00
CA GLY A 215 14.22 -8.80 28.57
C GLY A 215 15.00 -7.96 27.57
N GLU A 216 14.81 -8.18 26.26
CA GLU A 216 15.56 -7.51 25.19
C GLU A 216 15.03 -6.10 24.88
N LEU A 217 13.74 -5.83 25.16
CA LEU A 217 13.08 -4.54 24.92
C LEU A 217 12.64 -3.89 26.26
N PRO A 218 13.58 -3.40 27.08
CA PRO A 218 13.28 -2.85 28.41
C PRO A 218 12.45 -1.57 28.35
N THR A 219 12.57 -0.76 27.29
CA THR A 219 11.82 0.49 27.13
C THR A 219 10.38 0.21 26.71
N PHE A 220 10.16 -0.68 25.75
CA PHE A 220 8.81 -1.16 25.41
C PHE A 220 8.12 -1.74 26.66
N SER A 221 8.83 -2.61 27.40
CA SER A 221 8.32 -3.20 28.64
C SER A 221 7.96 -2.15 29.69
N ARG A 222 8.78 -1.10 29.81
CA ARG A 222 8.50 0.03 30.69
C ARG A 222 7.27 0.81 30.26
N ILE A 223 7.08 1.07 28.96
CA ILE A 223 5.90 1.77 28.44
C ILE A 223 4.63 0.96 28.70
N VAL A 224 4.65 -0.35 28.45
CA VAL A 224 3.51 -1.25 28.74
C VAL A 224 3.15 -1.22 30.23
N ARG A 225 4.14 -1.31 31.12
CA ARG A 225 3.92 -1.29 32.57
C ARG A 225 3.43 0.07 33.08
N ASP A 226 4.07 1.14 32.63
CA ASP A 226 3.88 2.50 33.16
C ASP A 226 2.86 3.32 32.35
N GLY A 227 2.17 2.70 31.39
CA GLY A 227 1.30 3.36 30.43
C GLY A 227 0.12 2.49 29.99
N THR A 228 -0.47 2.82 28.84
CA THR A 228 -1.54 2.05 28.19
C THR A 228 -0.97 1.40 26.94
N SER A 229 -1.36 0.16 26.66
CA SER A 229 -0.92 -0.56 25.46
C SER A 229 -2.03 -1.44 24.89
N GLY A 230 -1.92 -1.89 23.65
CA GLY A 230 -2.90 -2.81 23.08
C GLY A 230 -2.70 -3.07 21.60
N PRO A 231 -3.46 -4.00 21.01
CA PRO A 231 -3.60 -4.08 19.56
C PRO A 231 -4.26 -2.81 19.01
N LEU A 232 -3.79 -2.35 17.85
CA LEU A 232 -4.41 -1.27 17.09
C LEU A 232 -5.03 -1.84 15.81
N GLU A 233 -6.35 -1.88 15.77
CA GLU A 233 -7.11 -2.40 14.63
C GLU A 233 -6.95 -1.51 13.40
N SER A 234 -6.60 -2.14 12.29
CA SER A 234 -6.27 -1.48 11.03
C SER A 234 -7.44 -1.51 10.03
N ILE A 235 -7.23 -0.91 8.86
CA ILE A 235 -8.17 -0.97 7.74
C ILE A 235 -7.86 -2.23 6.94
N HIS A 236 -8.82 -3.16 6.92
CA HIS A 236 -8.66 -4.40 6.16
C HIS A 236 -8.51 -4.14 4.65
N ASP A 237 -7.78 -5.04 3.98
CA ASP A 237 -7.51 -4.97 2.55
C ASP A 237 -6.90 -3.63 2.08
N SER A 238 -6.17 -2.94 2.95
CA SER A 238 -5.51 -1.66 2.65
C SER A 238 -3.99 -1.73 2.81
N ASN A 239 -3.32 -0.64 2.44
CA ASN A 239 -1.88 -0.51 2.54
C ASN A 239 -1.47 0.72 3.37
N SER A 240 -0.18 0.83 3.71
CA SER A 240 0.32 1.84 4.64
C SER A 240 -0.02 3.27 4.21
N ALA A 241 0.00 3.59 2.91
CA ALA A 241 -0.45 4.91 2.44
C ALA A 241 -1.88 5.20 2.87
N VAL A 242 -2.80 4.25 2.65
CA VAL A 242 -4.21 4.42 3.00
C VAL A 242 -4.40 4.51 4.51
N ILE A 243 -3.71 3.66 5.28
CA ILE A 243 -3.88 3.60 6.73
C ILE A 243 -3.30 4.86 7.39
N TRP A 244 -2.09 5.29 7.01
CA TRP A 244 -1.50 6.53 7.52
C TRP A 244 -2.32 7.77 7.14
N ALA A 245 -2.93 7.81 5.96
CA ALA A 245 -3.88 8.88 5.60
C ALA A 245 -5.05 8.94 6.60
N SER A 246 -5.60 7.77 6.96
CA SER A 246 -6.68 7.66 7.95
C SER A 246 -6.22 8.05 9.36
N ILE A 247 -5.05 7.59 9.81
CA ILE A 247 -4.46 7.96 11.11
C ILE A 247 -4.27 9.48 11.22
N TYR A 248 -3.76 10.12 10.17
CA TYR A 248 -3.44 11.54 10.21
C TYR A 248 -4.65 12.45 10.02
N THR A 249 -5.78 11.94 9.49
CA THR A 249 -6.97 12.76 9.19
C THR A 249 -8.22 12.37 9.99
N GLY A 250 -8.25 11.19 10.61
CA GLY A 250 -9.43 10.61 11.25
C GLY A 250 -10.56 10.28 10.27
N MET A 251 -10.27 10.21 8.97
CA MET A 251 -11.25 9.97 7.92
C MET A 251 -11.09 8.58 7.32
N THR A 252 -12.17 8.02 6.76
CA THR A 252 -12.10 6.77 6.00
C THR A 252 -11.44 6.98 4.63
N PRO A 253 -10.98 5.91 3.95
CA PRO A 253 -10.38 5.98 2.61
C PRO A 253 -11.23 6.75 1.59
N GLU A 254 -12.54 6.56 1.62
CA GLU A 254 -13.50 7.22 0.74
C GLU A 254 -13.58 8.72 0.99
N ARG A 255 -13.34 9.15 2.24
CA ARG A 255 -13.44 10.56 2.66
C ARG A 255 -12.14 11.32 2.46
N HIS A 256 -10.99 10.74 2.79
CA HIS A 256 -9.70 11.40 2.55
C HIS A 256 -9.23 11.25 1.10
N GLY A 257 -9.77 10.30 0.33
CA GLY A 257 -9.58 10.17 -1.11
C GLY A 257 -8.29 9.46 -1.54
N VAL A 258 -7.65 8.71 -0.64
CA VAL A 258 -6.43 7.93 -0.95
C VAL A 258 -6.74 6.45 -0.83
N LEU A 259 -6.56 5.71 -1.93
CA LEU A 259 -6.94 4.29 -2.02
C LEU A 259 -5.77 3.35 -2.32
N ASP A 260 -4.61 3.87 -2.72
CA ASP A 260 -3.36 3.12 -2.86
C ASP A 260 -2.15 4.09 -2.78
N PHE A 261 -0.92 3.57 -2.86
CA PHE A 261 0.34 4.32 -2.81
C PHE A 261 0.50 5.31 -3.97
N TYR A 262 -0.09 5.01 -5.13
CA TYR A 262 -0.01 5.85 -6.32
C TYR A 262 -1.23 5.65 -7.22
N GLN A 263 -1.45 6.64 -8.08
CA GLN A 263 -2.40 6.54 -9.18
C GLN A 263 -1.65 6.18 -10.47
N ILE A 264 -2.29 5.41 -11.34
CA ILE A 264 -1.78 5.03 -12.66
C ILE A 264 -2.50 5.89 -13.70
N ALA A 265 -1.76 6.70 -14.44
CA ALA A 265 -2.30 7.53 -15.51
C ALA A 265 -1.90 6.98 -16.87
N PHE A 266 -2.88 6.87 -17.76
CA PHE A 266 -2.64 6.61 -19.18
C PHE A 266 -2.39 7.92 -19.94
N PRO A 267 -1.62 7.89 -21.05
CA PRO A 267 -1.39 9.08 -21.86
C PRO A 267 -2.68 9.78 -22.29
N GLY A 268 -2.74 11.09 -22.04
CA GLY A 268 -3.86 11.93 -22.46
C GLY A 268 -5.04 12.00 -21.50
N MET A 269 -4.99 11.34 -20.33
CA MET A 269 -5.99 11.55 -19.26
C MET A 269 -5.93 12.99 -18.74
N ALA A 270 -7.09 13.55 -18.37
CA ALA A 270 -7.19 14.86 -17.73
C ALA A 270 -7.15 14.77 -16.19
N SER A 271 -7.63 13.67 -15.62
CA SER A 271 -7.52 13.35 -14.20
C SER A 271 -6.10 12.94 -13.79
N LYS A 272 -5.89 12.85 -12.47
CA LYS A 272 -4.62 12.42 -11.88
C LYS A 272 -4.32 10.91 -12.09
N GLY A 273 -5.28 10.13 -12.60
CA GLY A 273 -5.10 8.71 -12.90
C GLY A 273 -6.10 7.82 -12.16
N LEU A 274 -5.79 6.53 -12.11
CA LEU A 274 -6.59 5.46 -11.53
C LEU A 274 -5.84 4.86 -10.35
N TYR A 275 -6.45 4.83 -9.17
CA TYR A 275 -6.03 3.90 -8.13
C TYR A 275 -6.25 2.45 -8.61
N PRO A 276 -5.26 1.58 -8.44
CA PRO A 276 -5.38 0.19 -8.81
C PRO A 276 -6.39 -0.53 -7.93
N VAL A 277 -7.32 -1.26 -8.54
CA VAL A 277 -8.23 -2.13 -7.81
C VAL A 277 -7.50 -3.42 -7.47
N HIS A 278 -7.54 -3.83 -6.20
CA HIS A 278 -6.84 -5.02 -5.72
C HIS A 278 -7.19 -6.28 -6.52
N ARG A 279 -6.19 -7.16 -6.67
CA ARG A 279 -6.25 -8.47 -7.36
C ARG A 279 -6.54 -8.43 -8.86
N THR A 280 -6.61 -7.25 -9.49
CA THR A 280 -6.84 -7.16 -10.94
C THR A 280 -5.57 -7.35 -11.78
N TYR A 281 -4.37 -7.41 -11.19
CA TYR A 281 -3.09 -7.42 -11.90
C TYR A 281 -2.81 -6.14 -12.73
N PHE A 282 -3.69 -5.15 -12.63
CA PHE A 282 -3.60 -3.89 -13.35
C PHE A 282 -2.31 -3.13 -12.99
N LYS A 283 -1.91 -3.17 -11.71
CA LYS A 283 -0.68 -2.55 -11.21
C LYS A 283 0.55 -3.13 -11.92
N GLU A 284 0.71 -4.44 -11.87
CA GLU A 284 1.84 -5.16 -12.44
C GLU A 284 1.93 -5.00 -13.97
N LEU A 285 0.79 -5.06 -14.67
CA LEU A 285 0.75 -4.83 -16.12
C LEU A 285 1.10 -3.38 -16.48
N SER A 286 0.65 -2.41 -15.68
CA SER A 286 0.95 -1.00 -15.91
C SER A 286 2.42 -0.70 -15.66
N ASP A 287 3.00 -1.28 -14.59
CA ASP A 287 4.41 -1.15 -14.25
C ASP A 287 5.30 -1.72 -15.36
N LEU A 288 4.90 -2.85 -15.97
CA LEU A 288 5.61 -3.47 -17.08
C LEU A 288 5.69 -2.57 -18.32
N VAL A 289 4.65 -1.77 -18.57
CA VAL A 289 4.59 -0.89 -19.76
C VAL A 289 4.96 0.56 -19.48
N ALA A 290 5.14 0.94 -18.20
CA ALA A 290 5.49 2.30 -17.81
C ALA A 290 6.80 2.80 -18.47
N PRO A 291 7.88 1.98 -18.60
CA PRO A 291 9.09 2.40 -19.33
C PRO A 291 8.87 2.71 -20.81
N LEU A 292 7.77 2.23 -21.40
CA LEU A 292 7.38 2.50 -22.79
C LEU A 292 6.57 3.80 -22.93
N GLY A 293 6.31 4.51 -21.82
CA GLY A 293 5.46 5.70 -21.80
C GLY A 293 3.96 5.41 -21.98
N LEU A 294 3.55 4.15 -21.84
CA LEU A 294 2.14 3.74 -21.97
C LEU A 294 1.35 3.88 -20.66
N ALA A 295 2.03 4.05 -19.54
CA ALA A 295 1.46 4.36 -18.24
C ALA A 295 2.47 5.16 -17.41
N SER A 296 1.99 5.97 -16.46
CA SER A 296 2.83 6.63 -15.46
C SER A 296 2.27 6.42 -14.07
N GLN A 297 3.17 6.34 -13.08
CA GLN A 297 2.80 6.31 -11.66
C GLN A 297 2.86 7.73 -11.09
N ILE A 298 1.82 8.11 -10.37
CA ILE A 298 1.73 9.39 -9.65
C ILE A 298 1.61 9.08 -8.16
N PRO A 299 2.71 9.15 -7.39
CA PRO A 299 2.69 8.90 -5.95
C PRO A 299 1.72 9.83 -5.24
N VAL A 300 1.07 9.31 -4.20
CA VAL A 300 0.29 10.16 -3.31
C VAL A 300 1.20 11.11 -2.54
N ASN A 301 0.63 12.21 -2.09
CA ASN A 301 1.30 13.21 -1.28
C ASN A 301 0.25 13.99 -0.47
N ARG A 302 0.68 15.03 0.24
CA ARG A 302 -0.22 15.90 1.01
C ARG A 302 -1.44 16.40 0.23
N PHE A 303 -1.30 16.76 -1.04
CA PHE A 303 -2.39 17.26 -1.88
C PHE A 303 -3.31 16.17 -2.44
N SER A 304 -3.05 14.91 -2.09
CA SER A 304 -3.95 13.80 -2.33
C SER A 304 -5.02 13.68 -1.24
N LEU A 305 -4.74 14.19 -0.04
CA LEU A 305 -5.70 14.20 1.07
C LEU A 305 -6.77 15.28 0.87
N ALA A 306 -8.04 14.90 1.04
CA ALA A 306 -9.16 15.83 1.08
C ALA A 306 -9.22 16.68 2.37
N ALA A 307 -8.51 16.25 3.42
CA ALA A 307 -8.47 16.89 4.72
C ALA A 307 -7.03 17.15 5.20
N PRO A 308 -6.82 18.19 6.03
CA PRO A 308 -5.50 18.44 6.60
C PRO A 308 -5.13 17.35 7.62
N PRO A 309 -3.87 16.91 7.65
CA PRO A 309 -3.38 16.06 8.73
C PRO A 309 -3.34 16.83 10.07
N PHE A 310 -3.39 16.13 11.20
CA PHE A 310 -3.49 16.75 12.53
C PHE A 310 -2.38 17.78 12.82
N TRP A 311 -1.17 17.60 12.28
CA TRP A 311 -0.06 18.54 12.50
C TRP A 311 -0.28 19.89 11.84
N GLU A 312 -1.00 19.94 10.72
CA GLU A 312 -1.37 21.21 10.11
C GLU A 312 -2.52 21.90 10.82
N ILE A 313 -3.41 21.14 11.45
CA ILE A 313 -4.45 21.70 12.30
C ILE A 313 -3.81 22.36 13.52
N ALA A 314 -2.88 21.66 14.18
CA ALA A 314 -2.13 22.19 15.32
C ALA A 314 -1.34 23.46 14.94
N ASP A 315 -0.57 23.42 13.85
CA ASP A 315 0.22 24.58 13.43
C ASP A 315 -0.67 25.79 13.04
N ARG A 316 -1.77 25.56 12.31
CA ARG A 316 -2.71 26.65 11.95
C ARG A 316 -3.47 27.21 13.16
N ALA A 317 -3.64 26.42 14.21
CA ALA A 317 -4.16 26.86 15.50
C ALA A 317 -3.13 27.68 16.30
N GLY A 318 -1.91 27.85 15.79
CA GLY A 318 -0.83 28.59 16.43
C GLY A 318 0.02 27.77 17.39
N LEU A 319 -0.20 26.46 17.51
CA LEU A 319 0.59 25.57 18.36
C LEU A 319 1.93 25.27 17.69
N SER A 320 3.03 25.35 18.45
CA SER A 320 4.34 24.96 17.94
C SER A 320 4.35 23.48 17.59
N THR A 321 4.74 23.18 16.35
CA THR A 321 4.61 21.83 15.77
C THR A 321 5.92 21.40 15.11
N GLY A 322 6.40 20.22 15.49
CA GLY A 322 7.54 19.55 14.86
C GLY A 322 7.08 18.35 14.04
N VAL A 323 7.62 18.16 12.84
CA VAL A 323 7.39 16.97 12.02
C VAL A 323 8.73 16.44 11.52
N VAL A 324 9.07 15.20 11.86
CA VAL A 324 10.14 14.42 11.21
C VAL A 324 9.50 13.25 10.50
N ASP A 325 9.34 13.44 9.19
CA ASP A 325 8.54 12.60 8.33
C ASP A 325 7.06 12.53 8.78
N GLY A 326 6.21 12.01 7.90
CA GLY A 326 4.79 11.79 8.10
C GLY A 326 4.25 10.96 6.95
N TYR A 327 5.09 10.01 6.49
CA TYR A 327 4.93 9.33 5.22
C TYR A 327 4.85 10.34 4.06
N PHE A 328 4.26 9.92 2.93
CA PHE A 328 3.99 10.79 1.78
C PHE A 328 3.25 12.11 2.11
N TYR A 329 2.52 12.17 3.23
CA TYR A 329 1.63 13.29 3.57
C TYR A 329 2.33 14.46 4.24
N SER A 330 3.56 14.26 4.70
CA SER A 330 4.42 15.36 5.13
C SER A 330 4.98 16.16 3.95
N PHE A 331 4.93 15.61 2.72
CA PHE A 331 5.44 16.26 1.51
C PHE A 331 4.32 16.93 0.69
N PRO A 332 4.48 18.19 0.25
CA PRO A 332 5.60 19.07 0.59
C PRO A 332 5.49 19.63 2.02
N ALA A 333 6.63 20.00 2.60
CA ALA A 333 6.74 20.67 3.88
C ALA A 333 5.89 21.97 3.88
N PRO A 334 4.91 22.10 4.79
CA PRO A 334 4.10 23.31 4.86
C PRO A 334 4.93 24.48 5.38
N ARG A 335 4.61 25.69 4.93
CA ARG A 335 5.18 26.90 5.54
C ARG A 335 4.62 27.03 6.97
N PRO A 336 5.50 27.13 7.99
CA PRO A 336 5.05 27.19 9.37
C PRO A 336 4.23 28.46 9.67
N SER A 337 3.13 28.30 10.39
CA SER A 337 2.33 29.41 10.93
C SER A 337 2.93 29.92 12.24
N ASN A 338 3.56 29.04 13.01
CA ASN A 338 4.31 29.36 14.21
C ASN A 338 5.83 29.37 13.92
N ARG A 339 6.57 30.35 14.47
CA ARG A 339 8.03 30.49 14.25
C ARG A 339 8.88 29.39 14.89
N GLU A 340 8.35 28.72 15.91
CA GLU A 340 9.01 27.59 16.58
C GLU A 340 8.75 26.26 15.86
N SER A 341 7.79 26.21 14.93
CA SER A 341 7.46 25.00 14.18
C SER A 341 8.55 24.66 13.16
N TRP A 342 8.71 23.37 12.90
CA TRP A 342 9.68 22.83 11.95
C TRP A 342 9.15 21.57 11.27
N PHE A 343 9.48 21.39 10.00
CA PHE A 343 9.01 20.28 9.18
C PHE A 343 10.17 19.72 8.37
N LEU A 344 10.47 18.43 8.57
CA LEU A 344 11.39 17.63 7.77
C LEU A 344 10.52 16.57 7.11
N SER A 345 10.26 16.69 5.81
CA SER A 345 9.30 15.85 5.10
C SER A 345 9.93 14.57 4.54
N TYR A 346 9.07 13.63 4.17
CA TYR A 346 9.40 12.46 3.35
C TYR A 346 10.23 12.83 2.12
N GLY A 347 11.27 12.04 1.84
CA GLY A 347 12.20 12.22 0.72
C GLY A 347 13.25 13.30 0.93
N LEU A 348 13.41 13.83 2.16
CA LEU A 348 14.44 14.83 2.46
C LEU A 348 15.87 14.27 2.31
N ASP A 349 16.06 13.00 2.64
CA ASP A 349 17.30 12.24 2.47
C ASP A 349 17.74 12.16 0.99
N GLU A 350 16.79 12.00 0.06
CA GLU A 350 17.09 12.03 -1.39
C GLU A 350 17.74 13.36 -1.83
N MET A 351 17.44 14.47 -1.12
CA MET A 351 18.05 15.78 -1.41
C MET A 351 19.51 15.87 -0.95
N ALA A 352 19.98 15.00 -0.05
CA ALA A 352 21.37 14.95 0.37
C ALA A 352 22.28 14.41 -0.74
N GLU A 353 21.77 13.48 -1.55
CA GLU A 353 22.49 12.95 -2.71
C GLU A 353 22.47 13.92 -3.90
N ARG A 354 21.37 14.68 -4.07
CA ARG A 354 21.17 15.60 -5.19
C ARG A 354 20.56 16.94 -4.74
N PRO A 355 21.39 17.87 -4.23
CA PRO A 355 20.90 19.17 -3.77
C PRO A 355 20.18 19.94 -4.89
N SER A 356 18.91 20.31 -4.63
CA SER A 356 18.03 21.01 -5.58
C SER A 356 17.63 22.38 -5.04
N PRO A 357 17.39 23.39 -5.91
CA PRO A 357 16.75 24.65 -5.51
C PRO A 357 15.38 24.46 -4.83
N GLN A 358 14.79 23.27 -4.96
CA GLN A 358 13.49 22.90 -4.40
C GLN A 358 13.56 22.36 -2.96
N VAL A 359 14.70 22.45 -2.27
CA VAL A 359 14.87 21.95 -0.89
C VAL A 359 13.78 22.45 0.09
N ALA A 360 13.26 23.66 -0.14
CA ALA A 360 12.17 24.22 0.65
C ALA A 360 10.84 23.45 0.54
N LEU A 361 10.68 22.54 -0.44
CA LEU A 361 9.56 21.61 -0.52
C LEU A 361 9.70 20.44 0.47
N PHE A 362 10.90 20.16 0.96
CA PHE A 362 11.19 19.03 1.83
C PHE A 362 11.52 19.44 3.26
N VAL A 363 11.89 20.70 3.48
CA VAL A 363 12.23 21.18 4.82
C VAL A 363 11.86 22.63 5.06
N GLN A 364 11.30 22.89 6.24
CA GLN A 364 10.91 24.22 6.71
C GLN A 364 11.32 24.42 8.18
N PRO A 365 11.97 25.55 8.54
CA PRO A 365 12.52 26.55 7.62
C PRO A 365 13.67 25.99 6.77
N PRO A 366 13.94 26.54 5.56
CA PRO A 366 14.95 25.99 4.65
C PRO A 366 16.38 25.97 5.23
N SER A 367 16.65 26.78 6.26
CA SER A 367 17.95 26.78 6.96
C SER A 367 18.26 25.45 7.64
N LEU A 368 17.24 24.70 8.08
CA LEU A 368 17.38 23.41 8.73
C LEU A 368 18.07 22.37 7.84
N PHE A 369 17.96 22.51 6.51
CA PHE A 369 18.65 21.58 5.60
C PHE A 369 20.15 21.48 5.90
N ARG A 370 20.80 22.62 6.13
CA ARG A 370 22.24 22.65 6.41
C ARG A 370 22.58 22.02 7.75
N GLU A 371 21.70 22.16 8.73
CA GLU A 371 21.87 21.58 10.06
C GLU A 371 21.70 20.06 10.03
N MET A 372 20.80 19.55 9.17
CA MET A 372 20.46 18.13 9.11
C MET A 372 21.27 17.33 8.09
N ARG A 373 21.93 18.01 7.14
CA ARG A 373 22.60 17.41 5.97
C ARG A 373 23.50 16.23 6.29
N ASP A 374 24.22 16.29 7.41
CA ASP A 374 25.18 15.24 7.76
C ASP A 374 24.49 13.96 8.25
N PHE A 375 23.29 14.06 8.83
CA PHE A 375 22.47 12.90 9.22
C PHE A 375 21.80 12.25 8.02
N LEU A 376 21.39 13.02 7.00
CA LEU A 376 20.62 12.56 5.84
C LEU A 376 21.33 11.49 4.98
N LYS A 377 22.61 11.21 5.24
CA LYS A 377 23.38 10.16 4.56
C LYS A 377 23.17 8.78 5.19
N ASP A 378 22.66 8.74 6.41
CA ASP A 378 22.35 7.51 7.11
C ASP A 378 20.96 7.01 6.66
N GLY A 379 20.71 5.70 6.70
CA GLY A 379 19.41 5.14 6.29
C GLY A 379 18.22 5.68 7.11
N ASP A 380 17.02 5.66 6.53
CA ASP A 380 15.76 6.25 7.04
C ASP A 380 15.69 6.46 8.55
N PHE A 381 15.56 5.37 9.31
CA PHE A 381 15.37 5.45 10.76
C PHE A 381 16.52 6.15 11.49
N ASN A 382 17.76 5.98 11.02
CA ASN A 382 18.93 6.56 11.69
C ASN A 382 18.95 8.08 11.52
N TRP A 383 18.73 8.60 10.31
CA TRP A 383 18.71 10.05 10.11
C TRP A 383 17.49 10.67 10.78
N GLN A 384 16.31 10.04 10.66
CA GLN A 384 15.07 10.52 11.25
C GLN A 384 15.21 10.62 12.78
N SER A 385 15.65 9.55 13.43
CA SER A 385 15.80 9.50 14.89
C SER A 385 16.87 10.48 15.40
N ALA A 386 18.00 10.58 14.71
CA ALA A 386 19.07 11.52 15.06
C ALA A 386 18.62 12.98 14.90
N ALA A 387 17.94 13.30 13.80
CA ALA A 387 17.39 14.63 13.55
C ALA A 387 16.38 15.03 14.62
N LEU A 388 15.42 14.15 14.96
CA LEU A 388 14.43 14.45 15.99
C LEU A 388 15.10 14.70 17.35
N LEU A 389 16.00 13.82 17.78
CA LEU A 389 16.66 13.96 19.08
C LEU A 389 17.52 15.22 19.16
N LYS A 390 18.19 15.61 18.08
CA LYS A 390 18.91 16.89 17.99
C LYS A 390 17.96 18.07 18.11
N LEU A 391 16.85 18.07 17.37
CA LEU A 391 15.87 19.16 17.39
C LEU A 391 15.24 19.32 18.78
N LEU A 392 14.89 18.23 19.46
CA LEU A 392 14.35 18.27 20.82
C LEU A 392 15.38 18.76 21.86
N ALA A 393 16.67 18.53 21.64
CA ALA A 393 17.74 18.95 22.54
C ALA A 393 18.11 20.44 22.38
N GLU A 394 18.04 20.97 21.15
CA GLU A 394 18.57 22.30 20.82
C GLU A 394 17.50 23.36 20.61
N ARG A 395 16.22 22.98 20.52
CA ARG A 395 15.10 23.89 20.26
C ARG A 395 14.03 23.78 21.34
N PRO A 396 13.17 24.81 21.50
CA PRO A 396 11.99 24.72 22.35
C PRO A 396 11.15 23.50 21.98
N HIS A 397 10.79 22.70 22.98
CA HIS A 397 10.02 21.48 22.77
C HIS A 397 8.60 21.85 22.28
N PRO A 398 8.21 21.47 21.04
CA PRO A 398 6.92 21.82 20.46
C PRO A 398 5.73 21.27 21.26
N LYS A 399 4.55 21.85 21.09
CA LYS A 399 3.28 21.32 21.62
C LYS A 399 2.92 19.99 20.97
N LEU A 400 3.15 19.86 19.67
CA LEU A 400 2.98 18.62 18.93
C LEU A 400 4.28 18.25 18.21
N VAL A 401 4.68 16.99 18.31
CA VAL A 401 5.72 16.40 17.47
C VAL A 401 5.15 15.18 16.77
N ASN A 402 5.27 15.12 15.45
CA ASN A 402 5.07 13.91 14.65
C ASN A 402 6.43 13.34 14.26
N PHE A 403 6.61 12.05 14.48
CA PHE A 403 7.73 11.27 13.99
C PHE A 403 7.18 10.06 13.24
N TYR A 404 7.71 9.77 12.07
CA TYR A 404 7.36 8.57 11.34
C TYR A 404 8.63 7.88 10.80
N THR A 405 8.62 6.55 10.75
CA THR A 405 9.65 5.76 10.09
C THR A 405 9.07 4.52 9.40
N HIS A 406 9.65 4.15 8.26
CA HIS A 406 9.28 2.95 7.48
C HIS A 406 9.70 1.64 8.15
N GLN A 407 10.43 1.71 9.26
CA GLN A 407 10.85 0.55 10.02
C GLN A 407 9.86 0.25 11.17
N PRO A 408 9.58 -1.03 11.44
CA PRO A 408 10.20 -2.23 10.88
C PRO A 408 9.61 -2.78 9.57
N ASP A 409 8.54 -2.22 8.99
CA ASP A 409 7.85 -2.74 7.80
C ASP A 409 8.79 -3.06 6.63
N SER A 410 9.59 -2.07 6.22
CA SER A 410 10.45 -2.17 5.04
C SER A 410 11.38 -3.37 5.11
N ASP A 411 11.95 -3.67 6.27
CA ASP A 411 12.82 -4.82 6.50
C ASP A 411 12.05 -6.12 6.71
N GLN A 412 10.93 -6.08 7.44
CA GLN A 412 10.13 -7.26 7.72
C GLN A 412 9.64 -7.92 6.42
N HIS A 413 9.26 -7.13 5.41
CA HIS A 413 8.93 -7.63 4.07
C HIS A 413 10.01 -8.49 3.42
N TRP A 414 11.29 -8.13 3.59
CA TRP A 414 12.42 -8.81 2.94
C TRP A 414 13.09 -9.87 3.81
N PHE A 415 12.98 -9.79 5.14
CA PHE A 415 13.77 -10.62 6.04
C PHE A 415 12.97 -11.65 6.86
N TRP A 416 11.62 -11.62 6.83
CA TRP A 416 10.79 -12.53 7.63
C TRP A 416 11.09 -14.01 7.39
N LYS A 417 11.46 -14.37 6.16
CA LYS A 417 11.86 -15.74 5.80
C LYS A 417 12.96 -16.31 6.68
N TRP A 418 13.89 -15.49 7.15
CA TRP A 418 15.00 -15.94 8.00
C TRP A 418 14.72 -15.76 9.49
N TYR A 419 13.70 -14.98 9.84
CA TYR A 419 13.18 -14.86 11.20
C TYR A 419 12.32 -16.06 11.60
N GLU A 420 11.45 -16.54 10.69
CA GLU A 420 10.62 -17.75 10.86
C GLU A 420 10.93 -18.83 9.78
N PRO A 421 12.16 -19.37 9.71
CA PRO A 421 12.62 -20.22 8.62
C PRO A 421 11.82 -21.50 8.42
N GLU A 422 11.16 -22.02 9.45
CA GLU A 422 10.30 -23.20 9.41
C GLU A 422 9.07 -23.02 8.50
N ARG A 423 8.64 -21.77 8.26
CA ARG A 423 7.51 -21.42 7.39
C ARG A 423 7.91 -21.33 5.91
N PHE A 424 9.19 -21.40 5.56
CA PHE A 424 9.63 -21.15 4.19
C PHE A 424 10.44 -22.29 3.58
N PHE A 425 10.28 -22.48 2.27
CA PHE A 425 11.18 -23.32 1.49
C PHE A 425 12.51 -22.60 1.24
N GLY A 426 13.61 -23.35 1.27
CA GLY A 426 14.94 -22.85 0.90
C GLY A 426 15.51 -21.79 1.85
N ALA A 427 15.11 -21.75 3.12
CA ALA A 427 15.83 -20.99 4.15
C ALA A 427 17.09 -21.78 4.58
N LYS A 428 18.24 -21.47 3.98
CA LYS A 428 19.50 -22.17 4.27
C LYS A 428 20.06 -21.73 5.63
N ALA A 429 20.64 -22.67 6.39
CA ALA A 429 21.19 -22.39 7.72
C ALA A 429 22.20 -21.22 7.74
N LYS A 430 23.07 -21.12 6.72
CA LYS A 430 24.00 -19.99 6.56
C LYS A 430 23.27 -18.64 6.49
N ASP A 431 22.19 -18.57 5.73
CA ASP A 431 21.44 -17.32 5.56
C ASP A 431 20.61 -17.01 6.81
N VAL A 432 20.07 -18.03 7.49
CA VAL A 432 19.40 -17.86 8.80
C VAL A 432 20.36 -17.30 9.83
N ALA A 433 21.58 -17.85 9.93
CA ALA A 433 22.61 -17.34 10.84
C ALA A 433 23.02 -15.89 10.51
N ALA A 434 23.06 -15.52 9.22
CA ALA A 434 23.46 -14.18 8.80
C ALA A 434 22.34 -13.13 8.88
N LYS A 435 21.07 -13.53 8.72
CA LYS A 435 19.94 -12.61 8.50
C LYS A 435 18.82 -12.71 9.53
N GLY A 436 18.72 -13.80 10.28
CA GLY A 436 17.64 -14.02 11.25
C GLY A 436 17.61 -12.98 12.38
N GLY A 437 18.74 -12.32 12.66
CA GLY A 437 18.85 -11.25 13.65
C GLY A 437 18.47 -9.85 13.14
N ILE A 438 18.16 -9.67 11.84
CA ILE A 438 17.89 -8.34 11.28
C ILE A 438 16.61 -7.73 11.88
N ILE A 439 15.49 -8.48 11.85
CA ILE A 439 14.22 -8.02 12.43
C ILE A 439 14.38 -7.72 13.93
N PRO A 440 14.90 -8.63 14.78
CA PRO A 440 15.20 -8.31 16.18
C PRO A 440 16.10 -7.08 16.36
N GLY A 441 17.12 -6.92 15.51
CA GLY A 441 18.04 -5.77 15.56
C GLY A 441 17.33 -4.42 15.42
N ILE A 442 16.29 -4.35 14.58
CA ILE A 442 15.50 -3.13 14.38
C ILE A 442 14.66 -2.80 15.61
N TYR A 443 14.05 -3.80 16.25
CA TYR A 443 13.30 -3.58 17.50
C TYR A 443 14.24 -3.15 18.64
N LEU A 444 15.47 -3.69 18.70
CA LEU A 444 16.50 -3.21 19.64
C LEU A 444 16.88 -1.75 19.39
N GLY A 445 17.07 -1.36 18.12
CA GLY A 445 17.30 0.03 17.74
C GLY A 445 16.13 0.95 18.10
N SER A 446 14.90 0.48 17.86
CA SER A 446 13.65 1.17 18.21
C SER A 446 13.53 1.37 19.73
N ASP A 447 13.82 0.35 20.54
CA ASP A 447 13.82 0.44 22.01
C ASP A 447 14.83 1.48 22.51
N GLY A 448 16.05 1.46 21.96
CA GLY A 448 17.10 2.42 22.29
C GLY A 448 16.74 3.86 21.91
N PHE A 449 16.11 4.06 20.75
CA PHE A 449 15.57 5.36 20.35
C PHE A 449 14.45 5.82 21.30
N LEU A 450 13.48 4.97 21.60
CA LEU A 450 12.40 5.29 22.54
C LEU A 450 12.94 5.67 23.93
N ALA A 451 14.03 5.03 24.38
CA ALA A 451 14.65 5.38 25.67
C ALA A 451 15.14 6.83 25.67
N ARG A 452 15.82 7.24 24.59
CA ARG A 452 16.34 8.60 24.41
C ARG A 452 15.21 9.60 24.20
N LEU A 453 14.17 9.23 23.46
CA LEU A 453 12.99 10.05 23.22
C LEU A 453 12.23 10.34 24.51
N LEU A 454 11.98 9.31 25.34
CA LEU A 454 11.31 9.47 26.63
C LEU A 454 12.12 10.33 27.61
N ALA A 455 13.46 10.30 27.52
CA ALA A 455 14.32 11.19 28.30
C ALA A 455 14.22 12.66 27.82
N ALA A 456 14.08 12.88 26.51
CA ALA A 456 13.94 14.21 25.92
C ALA A 456 12.53 14.81 26.06
N ALA A 457 11.49 13.97 26.12
CA ALA A 457 10.08 14.39 26.15
C ALA A 457 9.71 15.21 27.39
N GLY A 458 10.29 14.90 28.56
CA GLY A 458 9.92 15.53 29.83
C GLY A 458 8.61 14.98 30.43
N PRO A 459 8.26 15.40 31.67
CA PRO A 459 7.16 14.79 32.44
C PRO A 459 5.75 15.15 31.96
N ASP A 460 5.58 16.32 31.32
CA ASP A 460 4.27 16.84 30.86
C ASP A 460 3.91 16.41 29.43
N THR A 461 4.68 15.46 28.88
CA THR A 461 4.54 15.01 27.50
C THR A 461 3.88 13.64 27.44
N VAL A 462 2.84 13.54 26.61
CA VAL A 462 2.22 12.27 26.22
C VAL A 462 2.93 11.76 24.98
N VAL A 463 3.56 10.59 25.11
CA VAL A 463 4.16 9.87 23.98
C VAL A 463 3.20 8.78 23.55
N ILE A 464 2.78 8.83 22.28
CA ILE A 464 1.92 7.84 21.62
C ILE A 464 2.79 7.17 20.56
N ILE A 465 2.95 5.85 20.63
CA ILE A 465 3.56 5.04 19.59
C ILE A 465 2.46 4.21 18.96
N ALA A 466 2.32 4.34 17.65
CA ALA A 466 1.34 3.63 16.85
C ALA A 466 2.03 2.94 15.67
N SER A 467 1.49 1.78 15.32
CA SER A 467 1.78 1.11 14.07
C SER A 467 0.49 0.85 13.32
N ASP A 468 0.51 1.10 12.03
CA ASP A 468 -0.62 0.96 11.13
C ASP A 468 -1.08 -0.49 10.96
N HIS A 469 -0.18 -1.48 11.01
CA HIS A 469 -0.50 -2.91 10.91
C HIS A 469 0.61 -3.84 11.43
N GLY A 470 0.30 -5.14 11.57
CA GLY A 470 1.26 -6.22 11.77
C GLY A 470 1.65 -6.93 10.46
N HIS A 471 2.35 -8.08 10.55
CA HIS A 471 3.00 -8.74 9.41
C HIS A 471 2.67 -10.22 9.25
N SER A 472 1.90 -10.59 8.23
CA SER A 472 1.55 -11.99 7.99
C SER A 472 2.46 -12.63 6.95
N PRO A 473 3.10 -13.79 7.21
CA PRO A 473 3.98 -14.42 6.23
C PRO A 473 3.22 -14.96 5.02
N THR A 474 3.87 -15.01 3.87
CA THR A 474 3.36 -15.61 2.63
C THR A 474 4.49 -16.26 1.83
N ILE A 475 4.18 -17.30 1.05
CA ILE A 475 5.15 -17.99 0.17
C ILE A 475 4.86 -17.80 -1.32
N VAL A 476 3.78 -17.08 -1.68
CA VAL A 476 3.38 -16.79 -3.06
C VAL A 476 3.24 -15.29 -3.23
N HIS A 477 4.35 -14.57 -3.10
CA HIS A 477 4.42 -13.12 -3.29
C HIS A 477 5.87 -12.73 -3.63
N SER A 478 6.08 -11.51 -4.15
CA SER A 478 7.44 -10.95 -4.34
C SER A 478 8.18 -10.65 -3.03
N LEU A 479 7.45 -10.65 -1.91
CA LEU A 479 7.89 -10.35 -0.55
C LEU A 479 7.57 -11.56 0.33
N TYR A 480 8.19 -11.67 1.50
CA TYR A 480 7.96 -12.80 2.41
C TYR A 480 6.79 -12.60 3.36
N THR A 481 6.21 -11.39 3.40
CA THR A 481 5.04 -11.04 4.20
C THR A 481 4.06 -10.18 3.41
N GLN A 482 2.86 -10.07 3.95
CA GLN A 482 1.79 -9.16 3.57
C GLN A 482 1.08 -8.66 4.83
N HIS A 483 0.46 -7.50 4.73
CA HIS A 483 -0.33 -6.88 5.79
C HIS A 483 -1.78 -6.61 5.38
N ARG A 484 -2.15 -6.92 4.12
CA ARG A 484 -3.55 -6.85 3.65
C ARG A 484 -4.35 -7.91 4.41
N ARG A 485 -5.16 -7.51 5.40
CA ARG A 485 -5.73 -8.38 6.47
C ARG A 485 -4.68 -9.09 7.33
N GLY A 486 -3.53 -8.45 7.52
CA GLY A 486 -2.57 -8.84 8.52
C GLY A 486 -3.10 -8.55 9.94
N PRO A 487 -2.39 -9.01 10.97
CA PRO A 487 -2.75 -8.72 12.35
C PRO A 487 -2.76 -7.23 12.67
N PRO A 488 -3.43 -6.82 13.77
CA PRO A 488 -3.41 -5.44 14.21
C PRO A 488 -1.99 -4.96 14.51
N GLY A 489 -1.78 -3.65 14.35
CA GLY A 489 -0.54 -3.00 14.74
C GLY A 489 -0.42 -2.87 16.26
N ILE A 490 0.62 -2.16 16.70
CA ILE A 490 0.89 -1.86 18.11
C ILE A 490 0.35 -0.47 18.46
N LEU A 491 -0.32 -0.37 19.61
CA LEU A 491 -0.54 0.89 20.32
C LEU A 491 0.20 0.87 21.66
N LEU A 492 0.93 1.94 21.93
CA LEU A 492 1.60 2.22 23.20
C LEU A 492 1.43 3.70 23.54
N MET A 493 1.07 4.00 24.78
CA MET A 493 0.88 5.36 25.26
C MET A 493 1.48 5.51 26.65
N ARG A 494 2.15 6.63 26.91
CA ARG A 494 2.66 6.97 28.25
C ARG A 494 2.74 8.48 28.42
N GLY A 495 2.42 8.97 29.61
CA GLY A 495 2.48 10.40 29.95
C GLY A 495 1.35 10.80 30.89
N GLY A 496 1.28 12.10 31.20
CA GLY A 496 0.41 12.71 32.23
C GLY A 496 -0.95 12.02 32.44
N PRO A 497 -1.94 12.19 31.53
CA PRO A 497 -3.30 11.65 31.69
C PRO A 497 -3.43 10.16 31.32
N VAL A 498 -2.37 9.50 30.85
CA VAL A 498 -2.46 8.11 30.38
C VAL A 498 -2.54 7.15 31.57
N ARG A 499 -3.54 6.27 31.56
CA ARG A 499 -3.69 5.23 32.59
C ARG A 499 -2.52 4.25 32.54
N ARG A 500 -2.01 3.86 33.70
CA ARG A 500 -0.87 2.94 33.84
C ARG A 500 -1.33 1.49 33.94
N GLY A 501 -0.59 0.58 33.32
CA GLY A 501 -0.83 -0.86 33.37
C GLY A 501 -2.13 -1.29 32.71
N LEU A 502 -2.67 -0.48 31.79
CA LEU A 502 -3.92 -0.78 31.09
C LEU A 502 -3.62 -1.42 29.73
N GLU A 503 -4.26 -2.56 29.45
CA GLU A 503 -4.30 -3.14 28.12
C GLU A 503 -5.64 -2.79 27.46
N ILE A 504 -5.63 -1.89 26.46
CA ILE A 504 -6.82 -1.48 25.71
C ILE A 504 -7.16 -2.52 24.65
N GLN A 505 -8.45 -2.81 24.49
CA GLN A 505 -8.98 -3.72 23.48
C GLN A 505 -9.92 -2.94 22.55
N GLY A 506 -9.88 -3.25 21.26
CA GLY A 506 -10.75 -2.63 20.26
C GLY A 506 -10.39 -1.19 19.87
N ALA A 507 -9.18 -0.72 20.20
CA ALA A 507 -8.66 0.54 19.68
C ALA A 507 -8.43 0.40 18.17
N SER A 508 -8.78 1.42 17.41
CA SER A 508 -8.62 1.48 15.96
C SER A 508 -7.72 2.64 15.55
N VAL A 509 -7.11 2.52 14.36
CA VAL A 509 -6.38 3.63 13.71
C VAL A 509 -7.19 4.93 13.60
N PHE A 510 -8.53 4.85 13.57
CA PHE A 510 -9.41 6.02 13.55
C PHE A 510 -9.48 6.78 14.89
N ASP A 511 -9.12 6.13 16.01
CA ASP A 511 -9.16 6.73 17.34
C ASP A 511 -7.95 7.64 17.61
N LEU A 512 -6.87 7.49 16.83
CA LEU A 512 -5.63 8.23 17.04
C LEU A 512 -5.78 9.72 16.76
N TYR A 513 -6.39 10.08 15.62
CA TYR A 513 -6.60 11.47 15.23
C TYR A 513 -7.38 12.29 16.29
N PRO A 514 -8.60 11.89 16.72
CA PRO A 514 -9.32 12.63 17.74
C PRO A 514 -8.59 12.61 19.10
N THR A 515 -7.87 11.53 19.43
CA THR A 515 -7.08 11.45 20.68
C THR A 515 -5.93 12.45 20.68
N VAL A 516 -5.15 12.54 19.60
CA VAL A 516 -4.04 13.50 19.47
C VAL A 516 -4.58 14.93 19.58
N LEU A 517 -5.66 15.26 18.86
CA LEU A 517 -6.24 16.60 18.90
C LEU A 517 -6.89 16.93 20.25
N TYR A 518 -7.45 15.95 20.96
CA TYR A 518 -8.02 16.16 22.29
C TYR A 518 -6.95 16.46 23.36
N LEU A 519 -5.73 15.96 23.17
CA LEU A 519 -4.62 16.17 24.10
C LEU A 519 -3.93 17.52 23.92
N LEU A 520 -4.09 18.18 22.76
CA LEU A 520 -3.55 19.51 22.48
C LEU A 520 -4.52 20.58 22.99
#